data_AF-A0A8T4CIT7-F1
#
_entry.id   AF-A0A8T4CIT7-F1
#
_cell.length_a   1.000
_cell.length_b   1.000
_cell.length_c   1.000
_cell.angle_alpha   90.00
_cell.angle_beta   90.00
_cell.angle_gamma   90.00
#
_symmetry.space_group_name_H-M   'P 1'
#
loop_
_entity.id
_entity.type
_entity.pdbx_description
1 polymer ?
#
loop_
_entity_poly.entity_id
_entity_poly.type
_entity_poly.pdbx_seq_one_letter_code
_entity_poly.pdbx_strand_id
1 'polypeptide(L)' 'MDKVTLRLNWSYYGIHAAFIYGLEKGLYAEQNIDLTVKQGNGSSNAVKLVANKDSTFAYGSNGALISNM' A
#
# COMPACT_ATOMS: atom_id res chain seq x y z
N MET A 1 -0.21 -13.21 -13.19
CA MET A 1 0.18 -12.08 -12.34
C MET A 1 -0.73 -12.00 -11.14
N ASP A 2 -0.15 -11.91 -9.95
CA ASP A 2 -0.88 -11.72 -8.70
C ASP A 2 -1.36 -10.29 -8.61
N LYS A 3 -2.68 -10.10 -8.53
CA LYS A 3 -3.30 -8.78 -8.44
C LYS A 3 -3.35 -8.33 -7.00
N VAL A 4 -2.54 -7.34 -6.66
CA VAL A 4 -2.43 -6.85 -5.28
C VAL A 4 -2.56 -5.34 -5.24
N THR A 5 -3.04 -4.85 -4.11
CA THR A 5 -3.21 -3.42 -3.86
C THR A 5 -2.43 -3.00 -2.64
N LEU A 6 -1.70 -1.89 -2.74
CA LEU A 6 -1.04 -1.25 -1.62
C LEU A 6 -1.80 0.03 -1.26
N ARG A 7 -2.39 0.06 -0.06
CA ARG A 7 -3.02 1.25 0.51
C ARG A 7 -1.99 2.08 1.27
N LEU A 8 -1.74 3.30 0.81
CA LEU A 8 -0.90 4.24 1.55
C LEU A 8 -1.60 4.74 2.81
N ASN A 9 -0.83 5.28 3.75
CA ASN A 9 -1.38 5.90 4.95
C ASN A 9 -1.99 7.27 4.67
N TRP A 10 -1.58 7.96 3.61
CA TRP A 10 -1.98 9.34 3.33
C TRP A 10 -1.94 9.65 1.83
N SER A 11 -2.03 10.93 1.50
CA SER A 11 -1.72 11.49 0.18
C SER A 11 -0.36 11.03 -0.33
N TYR A 12 -0.19 10.98 -1.65
CA TYR A 12 1.12 10.70 -2.24
C TYR A 12 2.12 11.79 -1.84
N TYR A 13 3.22 11.40 -1.19
CA TYR A 13 4.35 12.29 -0.94
C TYR A 13 5.68 11.53 -1.01
N GLY A 14 6.80 12.24 -0.88
CA GLY A 14 8.14 11.73 -1.19
C GLY A 14 8.50 10.38 -0.55
N ILE A 15 8.00 10.07 0.66
CA ILE A 15 8.28 8.78 1.31
C ILE A 15 7.69 7.57 0.54
N HIS A 16 6.66 7.80 -0.27
CA HIS A 16 5.99 6.76 -1.07
C HIS A 16 6.64 6.57 -2.44
N ALA A 17 7.61 7.42 -2.81
CA ALA A 17 8.18 7.45 -4.15
C ALA A 17 8.76 6.10 -4.59
N ALA A 18 9.36 5.34 -3.67
CA ALA A 18 9.92 4.03 -3.96
C ALA A 18 8.89 3.05 -4.56
N PHE A 19 7.63 3.08 -4.10
CA PHE A 19 6.59 2.18 -4.61
C PHE A 19 6.22 2.52 -6.06
N ILE A 20 6.08 3.81 -6.36
CA ILE A 20 5.74 4.28 -7.71
C ILE A 20 6.91 4.09 -8.66
N TYR A 21 8.13 4.42 -8.23
CA TYR A 21 9.33 4.20 -9.02
C TYR A 21 9.52 2.72 -9.38
N GLY A 22 9.24 1.81 -8.44
CA GLY A 22 9.27 0.37 -8.72
C GLY A 22 8.25 -0.08 -9.77
N LEU A 23 7.07 0.54 -9.81
CA LEU A 23 6.07 0.32 -10.87
C LEU A 23 6.59 0.81 -12.22
N GLU A 24 7.11 2.04 -12.28
CA GLU A 24 7.66 2.63 -13.50
C GLU A 24 8.84 1.84 -14.05
N LYS A 25 9.63 1.22 -13.17
CA LYS A 25 10.76 0.35 -13.55
C LYS A 25 10.35 -1.08 -13.88
N GLY A 26 9.07 -1.45 -13.74
CA GLY A 26 8.60 -2.80 -14.04
C GLY A 26 9.00 -3.86 -13.02
N LEU A 27 9.58 -3.47 -11.88
CA LEU A 27 10.14 -4.41 -10.89
C LEU A 27 9.09 -5.38 -10.34
N TYR A 28 7.85 -4.93 -10.17
CA TYR A 28 6.74 -5.80 -9.74
C TYR A 28 6.31 -6.75 -10.85
N ALA A 29 6.24 -6.26 -12.09
CA ALA A 29 5.83 -7.07 -13.24
C ALA A 29 6.85 -8.18 -13.54
N GLU A 30 8.15 -7.91 -13.38
CA GLU A 30 9.23 -8.92 -13.47
C GLU A 30 9.04 -10.06 -12.47
N GLN A 31 8.42 -9.79 -11.32
CA GLN A 31 8.10 -10.77 -10.28
C GLN A 31 6.67 -11.33 -10.42
N ASN A 32 6.01 -11.15 -11.57
CA ASN A 32 4.64 -11.60 -11.84
C ASN A 32 3.60 -10.95 -10.89
N ILE A 33 3.81 -9.70 -10.46
CA ILE A 33 2.91 -8.93 -9.59
C ILE A 33 2.30 -7.76 -10.37
N ASP A 34 0.97 -7.69 -10.36
CA ASP A 34 0.18 -6.56 -10.85
C ASP A 34 -0.23 -5.69 -9.65
N LEU A 35 0.66 -4.76 -9.28
CA LEU A 35 0.51 -3.90 -8.11
C LEU A 35 -0.26 -2.61 -8.47
N THR A 36 -1.35 -2.34 -7.75
CA THR A 36 -2.01 -1.03 -7.76
C THR A 36 -1.74 -0.30 -6.45
N VAL A 37 -1.13 0.88 -6.50
CA VAL A 37 -0.97 1.76 -5.33
C VAL A 37 -2.18 2.69 -5.23
N LYS A 38 -2.78 2.77 -4.04
CA LYS A 38 -3.92 3.65 -3.75
C LYS A 38 -3.56 4.63 -2.65
N GLN A 39 -3.96 5.90 -2.84
CA GLN A 39 -3.87 6.93 -1.82
C GLN A 39 -4.65 6.55 -0.56
N GLY A 40 -4.17 7.00 0.60
CA GLY A 40 -4.86 6.87 1.89
C GLY A 40 -5.35 8.19 2.47
N ASN A 41 -6.02 8.07 3.60
CA ASN A 41 -6.54 9.18 4.41
C ASN A 41 -6.38 8.92 5.92
N GLY A 42 -5.37 8.14 6.30
CA GLY A 42 -4.95 7.87 7.68
C GLY A 42 -4.40 6.45 7.84
N SER A 43 -3.34 6.28 8.64
CA SER A 43 -2.72 4.97 8.88
C SER A 43 -3.72 3.96 9.46
N SER A 44 -4.53 4.34 10.45
CA SER A 44 -5.53 3.43 11.05
C SER A 44 -6.59 3.00 10.05
N ASN A 45 -6.99 3.90 9.14
CA ASN A 45 -7.94 3.54 8.09
C ASN A 45 -7.31 2.60 7.05
N ALA A 46 -6.04 2.82 6.68
CA ALA A 46 -5.33 1.93 5.77
C ALA A 46 -5.28 0.48 6.31
N VAL A 47 -5.02 0.30 7.61
CA VAL A 47 -5.04 -1.03 8.25
C VAL A 47 -6.45 -1.65 8.22
N LYS A 48 -7.48 -0.87 8.56
CA LYS A 48 -8.88 -1.33 8.50
C LYS A 48 -9.30 -1.76 7.10
N LEU A 49 -8.84 -1.07 6.05
CA LEU A 49 -9.14 -1.44 4.66
C LEU A 49 -8.50 -2.78 4.26
N VAL A 50 -7.36 -3.15 4.85
CA VAL A 50 -6.80 -4.50 4.68
C VAL A 50 -7.63 -5.54 5.42
N ALA A 51 -7.99 -5.28 6.69
CA ALA A 51 -8.87 -6.17 7.46
C ALA A 51 -10.22 -6.41 6.76
N ASN A 52 -10.77 -5.38 6.11
CA ASN A 52 -12.02 -5.45 5.34
C ASN A 52 -11.83 -6.01 3.91
N LYS A 53 -10.63 -6.46 3.54
CA LYS A 53 -10.30 -7.02 2.21
C LYS A 53 -10.48 -6.06 1.04
N ASP A 54 -10.57 -4.74 1.27
CA ASP A 54 -10.53 -3.72 0.20
C ASP A 54 -9.13 -3.59 -0.42
N SER A 55 -8.11 -3.75 0.41
CA SER A 55 -6.70 -3.62 0.03
C SER A 55 -5.89 -4.85 0.46
N THR A 56 -4.87 -5.24 -0.30
CA THR A 56 -4.03 -6.42 0.01
C THR A 56 -2.98 -6.10 1.07
N PHE A 57 -2.35 -4.94 0.95
CA PHE A 57 -1.30 -4.44 1.83
C PHE A 57 -1.62 -3.01 2.27
N ALA A 58 -1.07 -2.61 3.43
CA ALA A 58 -1.11 -1.24 3.90
C ALA A 58 0.29 -0.75 4.26
N TYR A 59 0.57 0.51 3.93
CA TYR A 59 1.69 1.27 4.47
C TYR A 59 1.15 2.19 5.56
N GLY A 60 1.76 2.19 6.74
CA GLY A 60 1.24 2.90 7.90
C GLY A 60 2.27 3.10 9.01
N SER A 61 1.93 3.97 9.96
CA SER A 61 2.73 4.16 11.16
C SER A 61 2.61 2.96 12.11
N ASN A 62 3.69 2.64 12.82
CA ASN A 62 3.72 1.54 13.79
C ASN A 62 2.60 1.63 14.84
N GLY A 63 2.31 2.84 15.34
CA GLY A 63 1.23 3.03 16.32
C GLY A 63 -0.14 2.64 15.79
N ALA A 64 -0.43 2.90 14.51
CA ALA A 64 -1.68 2.49 13.88
C ALA A 64 -1.73 0.97 13.63
N LEU A 65 -0.61 0.36 13.26
CA LEU A 65 -0.52 -1.09 13.08
C LEU A 65 -0.79 -1.81 14.41
N ILE A 66 -0.13 -1.40 15.49
CA ILE A 66 -0.26 -2.04 16.80
C ILE A 66 -1.66 -1.86 17.40
N SER A 67 -2.26 -0.68 17.23
CA SER A 67 -3.58 -0.38 17.79
C SER A 67 -4.76 -0.99 17.02
N ASN A 68 -4.53 -1.60 15.86
CA ASN A 68 -5.57 -2.23 15.02
C ASN A 68 -5.26 -3.72 14.74
N MET A 69 -4.37 -4.34 15.52
CA MET A 69 -4.24 -5.81 15.59
C MET A 69 -5.41 -6.43 16.35
#